data_AF-A0A0G8ELI0-F1
#
_entry.id   AF-A0A0G8ELI0-F1
#
_cell.length_a   1.000
_cell.length_b   1.000
_cell.length_c   1.000
_cell.angle_alpha   90.00
_cell.angle_beta   90.00
_cell.angle_gamma   90.00
#
_symmetry.space_group_name_H-M   'P 1'
#
loop_
_entity.id
_entity.type
_entity.pdbx_description
1 polymer ?
#
loop_
_entity_poly.entity_id
_entity_poly.type
_entity_poly.pdbx_seq_one_letter_code
_entity_poly.pdbx_strand_id
1 'polypeptide(L)'
;MYKIGEVAELTGMGIHTLRYYEKLGLLPPPTRNSGIRQYTEGDVRLLKFLYSLKQTGMSLEEMTEFASDGCIIEEIRQKKEEVPAKVKKRISILTTHLERLKEQQEQLQKVVQLTEEKLEIYYGFLEEKVLEAGDEK
;
A
#
# COMPACT_ATOMS: atom_id res chain seq x y z
N MET A 1 -21.80 4.86 -6.36
CA MET A 1 -20.96 5.58 -7.33
C MET A 1 -20.37 6.79 -6.63
N TYR A 2 -19.09 7.08 -6.83
CA TYR A 2 -18.36 8.13 -6.12
C TYR A 2 -17.78 9.14 -7.11
N LYS A 3 -17.70 10.41 -6.73
CA LYS A 3 -16.95 11.46 -7.44
C LYS A 3 -15.48 11.44 -7.02
N ILE A 4 -14.60 12.06 -7.80
CA ILE A 4 -13.16 12.06 -7.54
C ILE A 4 -12.76 12.62 -6.16
N GLY A 5 -13.52 13.59 -5.63
CA GLY A 5 -13.30 14.11 -4.28
C GLY A 5 -13.63 13.09 -3.19
N GLU A 6 -14.76 12.40 -3.31
CA GLU A 6 -15.16 11.33 -2.39
C GLU A 6 -14.16 10.16 -2.47
N VAL A 7 -13.68 9.83 -3.66
CA VAL A 7 -12.63 8.80 -3.83
C VAL A 7 -11.34 9.25 -3.12
N ALA A 8 -10.92 10.51 -3.26
CA ALA A 8 -9.73 11.04 -2.58
C ALA A 8 -9.84 10.92 -1.06
N GLU A 9 -10.99 11.27 -0.49
CA GLU A 9 -11.25 11.12 0.95
C GLU A 9 -11.25 9.63 1.37
N LEU A 10 -11.90 8.76 0.60
CA LEU A 10 -11.98 7.35 0.91
C LEU A 10 -10.61 6.65 0.83
N THR A 11 -9.80 6.98 -0.18
CA THR A 11 -8.50 6.32 -0.43
C THR A 11 -7.33 6.98 0.30
N GLY A 12 -7.50 8.20 0.81
CA GLY A 12 -6.41 9.03 1.35
C GLY A 12 -5.47 9.57 0.27
N MET A 13 -5.80 9.38 -1.01
CA MET A 13 -4.98 9.84 -2.13
C MET A 13 -5.35 11.27 -2.51
N GLY A 14 -4.34 12.08 -2.83
CA GLY A 14 -4.60 13.39 -3.45
C GLY A 14 -5.30 13.26 -4.81
N ILE A 15 -6.15 14.23 -5.14
CA ILE A 15 -6.86 14.29 -6.45
C ILE A 15 -5.87 14.22 -7.62
N HIS A 16 -4.69 14.85 -7.49
CA HIS A 16 -3.64 14.78 -8.51
C HIS A 16 -3.12 13.35 -8.71
N THR A 17 -2.93 12.58 -7.64
CA THR A 17 -2.51 11.17 -7.70
C THR A 17 -3.56 10.30 -8.38
N LEU A 18 -4.85 10.51 -8.06
CA LEU A 18 -5.94 9.80 -8.72
C LEU A 18 -5.96 10.08 -10.24
N ARG A 19 -5.83 11.36 -10.64
CA ARG A 19 -5.74 11.75 -12.05
C ARG A 19 -4.49 11.19 -12.73
N TYR A 20 -3.39 11.09 -12.01
CA TYR A 20 -2.16 10.50 -12.51
C TYR A 20 -2.34 8.99 -12.75
N TYR A 21 -2.99 8.28 -11.82
CA TYR A 21 -3.27 6.84 -11.97
C TYR A 21 -4.25 6.57 -13.12
N GLU A 22 -5.25 7.43 -13.33
CA GLU A 22 -6.10 7.38 -14.54
C GLU A 22 -5.27 7.47 -15.82
N LYS A 23 -4.31 8.40 -15.88
CA LYS A 23 -3.47 8.59 -17.07
C LYS A 23 -2.56 7.40 -17.34
N LEU A 24 -2.13 6.71 -16.28
CA LEU A 24 -1.32 5.48 -16.39
C LEU A 24 -2.15 4.25 -16.79
N GLY A 25 -3.48 4.35 -16.87
CA GLY A 25 -4.34 3.20 -17.17
C GLY A 25 -4.50 2.24 -15.99
N LEU A 26 -4.15 2.64 -14.77
CA LEU A 26 -4.36 1.85 -13.55
C LEU A 26 -5.83 1.70 -13.17
N LEU A 27 -6.69 2.48 -13.82
CA LEU A 27 -8.13 2.41 -13.69
C LEU A 27 -8.77 2.42 -15.08
N PRO A 28 -9.90 1.70 -15.25
CA PRO A 28 -10.75 1.98 -16.38
C PRO A 28 -11.16 3.46 -16.35
N PRO A 29 -11.31 4.12 -17.52
CA PRO A 29 -11.78 5.49 -17.56
C PRO A 29 -13.12 5.56 -16.84
N PRO A 30 -13.27 6.44 -15.82
CA PRO A 30 -14.48 6.47 -15.02
C PRO A 30 -15.67 6.81 -15.90
N THR A 31 -16.77 6.11 -15.67
CA THR A 31 -18.06 6.46 -16.29
C THR A 31 -18.37 7.93 -16.03
N ARG A 32 -18.85 8.65 -17.05
CA ARG A 32 -19.25 10.05 -16.89
C ARG A 32 -20.77 10.11 -16.75
N ASN A 33 -21.24 10.66 -15.64
CA ASN A 33 -22.64 11.04 -15.48
C ASN A 33 -22.73 12.56 -15.46
N SER A 34 -23.45 13.13 -16.42
CA SER A 34 -23.62 14.59 -16.56
C SER A 34 -22.28 15.35 -16.60
N GLY A 35 -21.28 14.77 -17.30
CA GLY A 35 -19.93 15.34 -17.41
C GLY A 35 -19.01 15.11 -16.20
N ILE A 36 -19.53 14.55 -15.10
CA ILE A 36 -18.77 14.29 -13.87
C ILE A 36 -18.29 12.83 -13.85
N ARG A 37 -17.02 12.62 -13.50
CA ARG A 37 -16.42 11.29 -13.33
C ARG A 37 -17.08 10.54 -12.17
N GLN A 38 -17.45 9.29 -12.41
CA GLN A 38 -18.00 8.38 -11.41
C GLN A 38 -17.19 7.08 -11.33
N TYR A 39 -16.86 6.71 -10.11
CA TYR A 39 -16.14 5.48 -9.76
C TYR A 39 -17.07 4.53 -9.01
N THR A 40 -16.94 3.24 -9.27
CA THR A 40 -17.66 2.21 -8.54
C THR A 40 -16.99 1.93 -7.19
N GLU A 41 -17.70 1.25 -6.30
CA GLU A 41 -17.11 0.72 -5.06
C GLU A 41 -15.93 -0.24 -5.35
N GLY A 42 -15.99 -1.01 -6.44
CA GLY A 42 -14.91 -1.88 -6.87
C GLY A 42 -13.65 -1.12 -7.24
N ASP A 43 -13.80 0.03 -7.92
CA ASP A 43 -12.69 0.89 -8.29
C ASP A 43 -12.02 1.51 -7.06
N VAL A 44 -12.83 1.96 -6.09
CA VAL A 44 -12.31 2.52 -4.83
C VAL A 44 -11.50 1.48 -4.07
N ARG A 45 -11.98 0.23 -3.95
CA ARG A 45 -11.22 -0.85 -3.30
C ARG A 45 -9.91 -1.17 -4.03
N LEU A 46 -9.94 -1.22 -5.37
CA LEU A 46 -8.74 -1.44 -6.17
C LEU A 46 -7.73 -0.32 -5.96
N LEU A 47 -8.18 0.94 -5.97
CA LEU A 47 -7.35 2.12 -5.71
C LEU A 47 -6.69 2.10 -4.34
N LYS A 48 -7.46 1.79 -3.29
CA LYS A 48 -6.91 1.64 -1.93
C LYS A 48 -5.78 0.63 -1.91
N PHE A 49 -6.01 -0.53 -2.52
CA PHE A 49 -5.01 -1.59 -2.54
C PHE A 49 -3.76 -1.20 -3.34
N LEU A 50 -3.92 -0.65 -4.55
CA LEU A 50 -2.82 -0.14 -5.37
C LEU A 50 -2.01 0.93 -4.64
N TYR A 51 -2.68 1.82 -3.90
CA TYR A 51 -2.00 2.84 -3.12
C TYR A 51 -1.16 2.24 -1.98
N SER A 52 -1.69 1.25 -1.26
CA SER A 52 -0.92 0.52 -0.24
C SER A 52 0.31 -0.17 -0.83
N LEU A 53 0.17 -0.84 -1.98
CA LEU A 53 1.30 -1.48 -2.68
C LEU A 53 2.36 -0.44 -3.08
N LYS A 54 1.94 0.74 -3.55
CA LYS A 54 2.88 1.83 -3.89
C LYS A 54 3.66 2.31 -2.68
N GLN A 55 2.99 2.48 -1.54
CA GLN A 55 3.58 2.95 -0.28
C GLN A 55 4.62 1.96 0.26
N THR A 56 4.42 0.67 0.01
CA THR A 56 5.36 -0.40 0.41
C THR A 56 6.41 -0.73 -0.66
N GLY A 57 6.59 0.16 -1.64
CA GLY A 57 7.70 0.06 -2.57
C GLY A 57 7.44 -0.74 -3.86
N MET A 58 6.20 -1.13 -4.15
CA MET A 58 5.86 -1.64 -5.50
C MET A 58 6.11 -0.54 -6.55
N SER A 59 6.67 -0.93 -7.69
CA SER A 59 6.94 -0.01 -8.80
C SER A 59 5.65 0.35 -9.55
N LEU A 60 5.65 1.47 -10.28
CA LEU A 60 4.48 1.85 -11.09
C LEU A 60 4.27 0.87 -12.25
N GLU A 61 5.34 0.29 -12.78
CA GLU A 61 5.29 -0.74 -13.82
C GLU A 61 4.57 -1.99 -13.31
N GLU A 62 4.96 -2.51 -12.14
CA GLU A 62 4.30 -3.67 -11.51
C GLU A 62 2.83 -3.40 -11.20
N MET A 63 2.51 -2.20 -10.70
CA MET A 63 1.13 -1.79 -10.46
C MET A 63 0.31 -1.73 -11.74
N THR A 64 0.89 -1.21 -12.82
CA THR A 64 0.24 -1.13 -14.15
C THR A 64 0.01 -2.51 -14.70
N GLU A 65 0.98 -3.40 -14.53
CA GLU A 65 0.85 -4.80 -14.92
C GLU A 65 -0.23 -5.51 -14.10
N PHE A 66 -0.32 -5.28 -12.79
CA PHE A 66 -1.36 -5.85 -11.92
C PHE A 66 -2.76 -5.36 -12.29
N ALA A 67 -2.90 -4.06 -12.57
CA ALA A 67 -4.17 -3.41 -12.82
C ALA A 67 -4.59 -3.42 -14.30
N SER A 68 -3.80 -4.03 -15.21
CA SER A 68 -4.05 -3.99 -16.66
C SER A 68 -5.45 -4.51 -17.05
N ASP A 69 -5.97 -5.48 -16.30
CA ASP A 69 -7.30 -6.07 -16.51
C ASP A 69 -8.42 -5.38 -15.71
N GLY A 70 -8.12 -4.25 -15.05
CA GLY A 70 -9.06 -3.53 -14.19
C GLY A 70 -9.49 -4.32 -12.94
N CYS A 71 -10.70 -4.08 -12.45
CA CYS A 71 -11.24 -4.84 -11.32
C CYS A 71 -11.89 -6.14 -11.81
N ILE A 72 -11.23 -7.28 -11.59
CA ILE A 72 -11.70 -8.59 -12.06
C ILE A 72 -12.59 -9.34 -11.05
N ILE A 73 -12.97 -8.73 -9.92
CA ILE A 73 -13.74 -9.39 -8.86
C ILE A 73 -15.10 -9.91 -9.36
N GLU A 74 -15.81 -9.10 -10.16
CA GLU A 74 -17.07 -9.53 -10.74
C GLU A 74 -16.87 -10.62 -11.80
N GLU A 75 -15.78 -10.58 -12.56
CA GLU A 75 -15.44 -11.65 -13.51
C GLU A 75 -15.17 -12.97 -12.78
N ILE A 76 -14.46 -12.93 -11.65
CA ILE A 76 -14.23 -14.08 -10.77
C ILE A 76 -15.56 -14.66 -10.27
N ARG A 77 -16.48 -13.81 -9.79
CA ARG A 77 -17.81 -14.23 -9.33
C ARG A 77 -18.62 -14.90 -10.43
N GLN A 78 -18.51 -14.37 -11.65
CA GLN A 78 -19.18 -14.90 -12.85
C GLN A 78 -18.46 -16.10 -13.48
N LYS A 79 -17.30 -16.52 -12.94
CA LYS A 79 -16.48 -17.64 -13.45
C LYS A 79 -16.21 -17.57 -14.96
N LYS A 80 -15.89 -16.37 -15.47
CA LYS A 80 -15.56 -16.19 -16.89
C LYS A 80 -14.31 -16.99 -17.27
N GLU A 81 -14.27 -17.48 -18.50
CA GLU A 81 -13.23 -18.39 -18.99
C GLU A 81 -11.81 -17.79 -18.98
N GLU A 82 -11.69 -16.47 -19.14
CA GLU A 82 -10.41 -15.74 -19.14
C GLU A 82 -9.82 -15.49 -17.73
N VAL A 83 -10.64 -15.63 -16.67
CA VAL A 83 -10.27 -15.27 -15.29
C VAL A 83 -9.03 -16.03 -14.79
N PRO A 84 -8.87 -17.34 -15.02
CA PRO A 84 -7.71 -18.07 -14.52
C PRO A 84 -6.38 -17.47 -15.00
N ALA A 85 -6.29 -16.98 -16.24
CA ALA A 85 -5.09 -16.34 -16.76
C ALA A 85 -4.81 -15.00 -16.05
N LYS A 86 -5.83 -14.15 -15.91
CA LYS A 86 -5.76 -12.86 -15.20
C LYS A 86 -5.34 -13.05 -13.73
N VAL A 87 -5.89 -14.06 -13.07
CA VAL A 87 -5.57 -14.39 -11.67
C VAL A 87 -4.15 -14.92 -11.52
N LYS A 88 -3.68 -15.82 -12.41
CA LYS A 88 -2.30 -16.33 -12.38
C LYS A 88 -1.27 -15.21 -12.47
N LYS A 89 -1.47 -14.26 -13.39
CA LYS A 89 -0.63 -13.07 -13.54
C LYS A 89 -0.56 -12.27 -12.22
N ARG A 90 -1.71 -12.00 -11.61
CA ARG A 90 -1.80 -11.27 -10.33
C ARG A 90 -1.13 -12.01 -9.18
N ILE A 91 -1.29 -13.33 -9.09
CA ILE A 91 -0.63 -14.15 -8.07
C ILE A 91 0.89 -14.01 -8.21
N SER A 92 1.44 -14.07 -9.42
CA SER A 92 2.89 -13.90 -9.63
C SER A 92 3.38 -12.57 -9.06
N ILE A 93 2.74 -11.46 -9.44
CA ILE A 93 3.13 -10.10 -9.01
C ILE A 93 3.02 -9.96 -7.48
N LEU A 94 1.91 -10.44 -6.91
CA LEU A 94 1.67 -10.32 -5.46
C LEU A 94 2.59 -11.21 -4.64
N THR A 95 2.93 -12.42 -5.11
CA THR A 95 3.88 -13.30 -4.42
C THR A 95 5.27 -12.68 -4.37
N THR A 96 5.77 -12.16 -5.50
CA THR A 96 7.07 -11.47 -5.54
C THR A 96 7.08 -10.20 -4.67
N HIS A 97 5.97 -9.46 -4.63
CA HIS A 97 5.88 -8.33 -3.70
C HIS A 97 5.82 -8.77 -2.24
N LEU A 98 5.08 -9.83 -1.92
CA LEU A 98 4.98 -10.37 -0.57
C LEU A 98 6.34 -10.84 -0.03
N GLU A 99 7.20 -11.42 -0.86
CA GLU A 99 8.58 -11.77 -0.49
C GLU A 99 9.38 -10.52 -0.08
N ARG A 100 9.36 -9.46 -0.91
CA ARG A 100 10.00 -8.17 -0.58
C ARG A 100 9.47 -7.57 0.72
N LEU A 101 8.16 -7.65 0.96
CA LEU A 101 7.56 -7.16 2.22
C LEU A 101 8.07 -7.91 3.44
N LYS A 102 8.21 -9.24 3.34
CA LYS A 102 8.72 -10.07 4.43
C LYS A 102 10.18 -9.78 4.71
N GLU A 103 11.00 -9.62 3.68
CA GLU A 103 12.40 -9.21 3.83
C GLU A 103 12.51 -7.84 4.52
N GLN A 104 11.71 -6.85 4.10
CA GLN A 104 11.65 -5.54 4.75
C GLN A 104 11.23 -5.63 6.21
N GLN A 105 10.24 -6.48 6.52
CA GLN A 105 9.77 -6.70 7.88
C GLN A 105 10.89 -7.26 8.77
N GLU A 106 11.64 -8.26 8.29
CA GLU A 106 12.75 -8.85 9.03
C GLU A 106 13.86 -7.83 9.29
N GLN A 107 14.23 -7.03 8.27
CA GLN A 107 15.23 -5.97 8.43
C GLN A 107 14.79 -4.91 9.45
N LEU A 108 13.53 -4.47 9.39
CA LEU A 108 12.99 -3.50 10.35
C LEU A 108 12.99 -4.07 11.77
N GLN A 109 12.58 -5.32 11.95
CA GLN A 109 12.60 -5.99 13.26
C GLN A 109 14.00 -6.04 13.85
N LYS A 110 15.02 -6.36 13.03
CA LYS A 110 16.42 -6.35 13.47
C LYS A 110 16.87 -4.97 13.94
N VAL A 111 16.51 -3.92 13.22
CA VAL A 111 16.86 -2.54 13.59
C VAL A 111 16.13 -2.10 14.86
N VAL A 112 14.86 -2.48 15.02
CA VAL A 112 14.10 -2.23 16.25
C VAL A 112 14.82 -2.85 17.45
N GLN A 113 15.17 -4.14 17.38
CA GLN A 113 15.89 -4.82 18.47
C GLN A 113 17.21 -4.12 18.83
N LEU A 114 18.05 -3.81 17.84
CA LEU A 114 19.32 -3.10 18.08
C LEU A 114 19.12 -1.70 18.68
N THR A 115 17.99 -1.07 18.37
CA THR A 115 17.64 0.25 18.92
C THR A 115 17.21 0.13 20.38
N GLU A 116 16.39 -0.87 20.70
CA GLU A 116 15.96 -1.17 22.07
C GLU A 116 17.16 -1.49 22.97
N GLU A 117 18.07 -2.37 22.53
CA GLU A 117 19.31 -2.70 23.26
C GLU A 117 20.16 -1.45 23.56
N LYS A 118 20.28 -0.54 22.58
CA LYS A 118 21.01 0.72 22.79
C LYS A 118 20.32 1.65 23.79
N LEU A 119 18.99 1.72 23.74
CA LEU A 119 18.22 2.54 24.68
C LEU A 119 18.39 2.03 26.12
N GLU A 120 18.37 0.71 26.33
CA GLU A 120 18.64 0.12 27.65
C GLU A 120 20.02 0.53 28.20
N ILE A 121 21.06 0.47 27.37
CA ILE A 121 22.41 0.92 27.76
C ILE A 121 22.40 2.39 28.16
N TYR A 122 21.73 3.25 27.39
CA TYR A 122 21.70 4.68 27.67
C TYR A 122 20.91 5.01 28.93
N TYR A 123 19.79 4.33 29.18
CA TYR A 123 19.03 4.49 30.41
C TYR A 123 19.83 4.01 31.63
N GLY A 124 20.48 2.84 31.55
CA GLY A 124 21.33 2.35 32.63
C GLY A 124 22.48 3.31 32.96
N PHE A 125 23.16 3.86 31.94
CA PHE A 125 24.21 4.86 32.14
C PHE A 125 23.72 6.13 32.85
N LEU A 126 22.51 6.60 32.51
CA LEU A 126 21.92 7.77 33.17
C LEU A 126 21.52 7.46 34.63
N GLU A 127 21.03 6.26 34.92
CA GLU A 127 20.68 5.83 36.28
C GLU A 127 21.92 5.70 37.17
N GLU A 128 23.02 5.12 36.68
CA GLU A 128 24.30 5.04 37.39
C GLU A 128 24.85 6.45 37.72
N LYS A 129 24.80 7.37 36.77
CA LYS A 129 25.21 8.78 36.95
C LYS A 129 24.38 9.52 37.99
N VAL A 130 23.09 9.20 38.13
CA VAL A 130 22.21 9.82 39.13
C VAL A 130 22.50 9.30 40.54
N LEU A 131 22.84 8.01 40.67
CA LEU A 131 23.23 7.42 41.95
C LEU A 131 24.59 7.95 42.44
N GLU A 132 25.58 8.05 41.57
CA GLU A 132 26.90 8.61 41.90
C GLU A 132 26.82 10.09 42.34
N ALA A 133 25.90 10.88 41.75
CA ALA A 133 25.70 12.28 42.12
C ALA A 133 24.86 12.48 43.41
N GLY A 134 24.18 11.43 43.89
CA GLY A 134 23.33 11.45 45.08
C GLY A 134 24.07 11.18 46.39
N ASP A 135 25.18 10.43 46.33
CA ASP A 135 25.97 10.03 47.50
C ASP A 135 27.03 11.07 47.95
N GLU A 136 27.23 12.16 47.18
CA GLU A 136 28.16 13.26 47.54
C GLU A 136 27.52 14.38 48.40
N LYS A 137 26.38 14.16 49.07
CA LYS A 137 25.71 15.17 49.92
C LYS A 137 25.59 14.78 51.39
#